data_AF-A0A2V7EXW9-F1
#
_entry.id   AF-A0A2V7EXW9-F1
#
_cell.length_a   1.000
_cell.length_b   1.000
_cell.length_c   1.000
_cell.angle_alpha   90.00
_cell.angle_beta   90.00
_cell.angle_gamma   90.00
#
_symmetry.space_group_name_H-M   'P 1'
#
loop_
_entity.id
_entity.type
_entity.pdbx_description
1 polymer ?
#
loop_
_entity_poly.entity_id
_entity_poly.type
_entity_poly.pdbx_seq_one_letter_code
_entity_poly.pdbx_strand_id
1 'polypeptide(L)'
;MSSTSLGIASGNTLEGLLGAWLVTRFANGRNVFSRSQDIFAFTALAGFLSTTVSATIGVTSLALGGYASWDRFGAIWLTWWLGDVAGALVVAPVLILWGTGRAVALTRARALEFGLLLGSVIL
;
A
#
# COMPACT_ATOMS: atom_id res chain seq x y z
N MET A 1 4.41 19.52 -12.76
CA MET A 1 4.14 18.08 -12.85
C MET A 1 5.14 17.25 -12.05
N SER A 2 6.46 17.41 -12.20
CA SER A 2 7.47 16.55 -11.54
C SER A 2 7.41 16.52 -10.00
N SER A 3 7.22 17.66 -9.33
CA SER A 3 7.23 17.71 -7.86
C SER A 3 6.02 17.00 -7.22
N THR A 4 4.85 17.09 -7.85
CA THR A 4 3.62 16.44 -7.37
C THR A 4 3.70 14.93 -7.52
N SER A 5 4.23 14.44 -8.65
CA SER A 5 4.45 13.00 -8.87
C SER A 5 5.42 12.40 -7.85
N LEU A 6 6.49 13.13 -7.52
CA LEU A 6 7.45 12.70 -6.48
C LEU A 6 6.81 12.65 -5.08
N GLY A 7 5.95 13.61 -4.75
CA GLY A 7 5.19 13.61 -3.50
C GLY A 7 4.26 12.40 -3.37
N ILE A 8 3.51 12.09 -4.44
CA ILE A 8 2.61 10.92 -4.48
C ILE A 8 3.40 9.61 -4.37
N ALA A 9 4.47 9.45 -5.17
CA ALA A 9 5.30 8.25 -5.12
C ALA A 9 5.92 8.04 -3.73
N SER A 10 6.36 9.12 -3.08
CA SER A 10 6.91 9.07 -1.74
C SER A 10 5.84 8.68 -0.70
N GLY A 11 4.63 9.25 -0.80
CA GLY A 11 3.49 8.92 0.06
C GLY A 11 3.10 7.44 -0.01
N ASN A 12 2.92 6.91 -1.22
CA ASN A 12 2.57 5.50 -1.43
C ASN A 12 3.67 4.55 -0.93
N THR A 13 4.93 4.92 -1.13
CA THR A 13 6.07 4.13 -0.62
C THR A 13 6.10 4.13 0.91
N LEU A 14 5.86 5.28 1.54
CA LEU A 14 5.80 5.40 3.00
C LEU A 14 4.65 4.59 3.59
N GLU A 15 3.48 4.56 2.95
CA GLU A 15 2.38 3.69 3.37
C GLU A 15 2.75 2.21 3.31
N GLY A 16 3.38 1.76 2.22
CA GLY A 16 3.83 0.37 2.14
C GLY A 16 4.79 0.01 3.28
N LEU A 17 5.77 0.89 3.54
CA LEU A 17 6.77 0.70 4.60
C LEU A 17 6.15 0.75 6.01
N LEU A 18 5.28 1.73 6.28
CA LEU A 18 4.61 1.88 7.57
C LEU A 18 3.66 0.71 7.83
N GLY A 19 2.88 0.30 6.82
CA GLY A 19 1.99 -0.86 6.91
C GLY A 19 2.77 -2.14 7.22
N ALA A 20 3.86 -2.39 6.49
CA ALA A 20 4.72 -3.55 6.73
C ALA A 20 5.37 -3.52 8.13
N TRP A 21 5.85 -2.35 8.56
CA TRP A 21 6.45 -2.17 9.88
C TRP A 21 5.44 -2.42 11.01
N LEU A 22 4.24 -1.84 10.91
CA LEU A 22 3.18 -2.01 11.90
C LEU A 22 2.72 -3.47 12.00
N VAL A 23 2.52 -4.14 10.86
CA VAL A 23 2.09 -5.55 10.82
C VAL A 23 3.17 -6.46 11.39
N THR A 24 4.44 -6.20 11.07
CA THR A 24 5.57 -6.94 11.64
C THR A 24 5.67 -6.74 13.15
N ARG A 25 5.42 -5.52 13.63
CA ARG A 25 5.60 -5.16 15.04
C ARG A 25 4.43 -5.59 15.94
N PHE A 26 3.21 -5.57 15.41
CA PHE A 26 1.97 -5.67 16.21
C PHE A 26 0.99 -6.75 15.76
N ALA A 27 1.10 -7.28 14.53
CA ALA A 27 0.18 -8.27 13.99
C ALA A 27 0.90 -9.58 13.64
N ASN A 28 1.95 -9.93 14.39
CA ASN A 28 2.67 -11.20 14.26
C ASN A 28 3.35 -11.41 12.88
N GLY A 29 3.56 -10.33 12.12
CA GLY A 29 4.31 -10.29 10.87
C GLY A 29 3.86 -11.33 9.85
N ARG A 30 4.74 -12.29 9.55
CA ARG A 30 4.47 -13.36 8.58
C ARG A 30 3.36 -14.32 9.01
N ASN A 31 3.06 -14.40 10.31
CA ASN A 31 2.03 -15.27 10.84
C ASN A 31 0.70 -14.52 11.09
N VAL A 32 0.52 -13.35 10.48
CA VAL A 32 -0.64 -12.48 10.69
C VAL A 32 -1.99 -13.16 10.40
N PHE A 33 -2.02 -14.17 9.52
CA PHE A 33 -3.22 -14.93 9.20
C PHE A 33 -3.42 -16.19 10.06
N SER A 34 -2.53 -16.44 11.03
CA SER A 34 -2.61 -17.62 11.91
C SER A 34 -3.63 -17.45 13.05
N ARG A 35 -4.00 -16.21 13.38
CA ARG A 35 -4.99 -15.90 14.43
C ARG A 35 -5.93 -14.80 13.96
N SER A 36 -7.21 -14.92 14.28
CA SER A 36 -8.22 -13.90 13.96
C SER A 36 -7.90 -12.52 14.55
N GLN A 37 -7.32 -12.46 15.75
CA GLN A 37 -6.89 -11.20 16.39
C GLN A 37 -5.81 -10.47 15.59
N ASP A 38 -4.86 -11.21 14.99
CA ASP A 38 -3.78 -10.64 14.19
C ASP A 38 -4.31 -10.09 12.86
N ILE A 39 -5.35 -10.72 12.30
CA ILE A 39 -6.06 -10.22 11.10
C ILE A 39 -6.76 -8.88 11.39
N PHE A 40 -7.44 -8.75 12.54
CA PHE A 40 -8.03 -7.47 12.94
C PHE A 40 -6.97 -6.38 13.17
N ALA A 41 -5.85 -6.73 13.81
CA ALA A 41 -4.73 -5.81 13.99
C ALA A 41 -4.13 -5.38 12.63
N PHE A 42 -4.02 -6.29 11.67
CA PHE A 42 -3.61 -5.99 10.30
C PHE A 42 -4.55 -5.00 9.61
N THR A 43 -5.87 -5.26 9.63
CA THR A 43 -6.86 -4.37 9.03
C THR A 43 -6.81 -2.98 9.65
N ALA A 44 -6.70 -2.88 10.98
CA ALA A 44 -6.60 -1.60 11.67
C ALA A 44 -5.32 -0.83 11.34
N LEU A 45 -4.17 -1.51 11.38
CA LEU A 45 -2.87 -0.85 11.29
C LEU A 45 -2.40 -0.63 9.85
N ALA A 46 -2.44 -1.67 9.02
CA ALA A 46 -2.05 -1.54 7.61
C ALA A 46 -3.21 -1.03 6.75
N GLY A 47 -4.42 -1.56 6.96
CA GLY A 47 -5.59 -1.21 6.14
C GLY A 47 -6.07 0.23 6.36
N PHE A 48 -6.14 0.71 7.60
CA PHE A 48 -6.69 2.04 7.90
C PHE A 48 -5.64 3.08 8.30
N LEU A 49 -4.74 2.76 9.22
CA LEU A 49 -3.79 3.75 9.74
C LEU A 49 -2.72 4.13 8.71
N SER A 50 -2.16 3.14 8.00
CA SER A 50 -1.12 3.39 7.00
C SER A 50 -1.65 4.16 5.77
N THR A 51 -2.82 3.75 5.28
CA THR A 51 -3.51 4.38 4.13
C THR A 51 -3.92 5.82 4.44
N THR A 52 -4.29 6.13 5.69
CA THR A 52 -4.56 7.51 6.15
C THR A 52 -3.33 8.40 5.95
N VAL A 53 -2.13 7.91 6.26
CA VAL A 53 -0.88 8.68 6.10
C VAL A 53 -0.60 8.97 4.63
N SER A 54 -0.72 7.96 3.75
CA SER A 54 -0.49 8.14 2.32
C SER A 54 -1.55 9.03 1.67
N ALA A 55 -2.84 8.83 1.92
CA ALA A 55 -3.90 9.69 1.39
C ALA A 55 -3.68 11.15 1.82
N THR A 56 -3.21 11.38 3.05
CA THR A 56 -2.89 12.73 3.53
C THR A 56 -1.71 13.33 2.76
N ILE A 57 -0.60 12.60 2.58
CA ILE A 57 0.58 13.09 1.86
C ILE A 57 0.26 13.30 0.36
N GLY A 58 -0.44 12.36 -0.27
CA GLY A 58 -0.79 12.39 -1.68
C GLY A 58 -1.71 13.54 -2.04
N VAL A 59 -2.83 13.69 -1.30
CA VAL A 59 -3.80 14.76 -1.58
C VAL A 59 -3.25 16.12 -1.19
N THR A 60 -2.43 16.23 -0.14
CA THR A 60 -1.70 17.48 0.18
C THR A 60 -0.72 17.86 -0.92
N SER A 61 0.01 16.90 -1.49
CA SER A 61 0.92 17.15 -2.62
C SER A 61 0.19 17.61 -3.88
N LEU A 62 -1.01 17.08 -4.13
CA LEU A 62 -1.88 17.49 -5.23
C LEU A 62 -2.41 18.92 -5.03
N ALA A 63 -2.86 19.24 -3.82
CA ALA A 63 -3.40 20.56 -3.49
C ALA A 63 -2.33 21.65 -3.55
N LEU A 64 -1.13 21.38 -3.00
CA LEU A 64 0.03 22.27 -3.10
C LEU A 64 0.54 22.42 -4.55
N GLY A 65 0.40 21.38 -5.37
CA GLY A 65 0.74 21.42 -6.79
C GLY A 65 -0.29 22.15 -7.66
N GLY A 66 -1.41 22.60 -7.10
CA GLY A 66 -2.50 23.25 -7.83
C GLY A 66 -3.38 22.29 -8.65
N TYR A 67 -3.21 20.97 -8.50
CA TYR A 67 -3.98 19.95 -9.23
C TYR A 67 -5.28 19.56 -8.51
N ALA A 68 -5.44 19.93 -7.24
CA ALA A 68 -6.66 19.73 -6.47
C ALA A 68 -7.09 21.04 -5.79
N SER A 69 -8.36 21.40 -5.93
CA SER A 69 -8.96 22.50 -5.18
C SER A 69 -9.07 22.11 -3.71
N TRP A 70 -8.63 22.99 -2.82
CA TRP A 70 -8.71 22.81 -1.36
C TRP A 70 -10.15 22.60 -0.89
N ASP A 71 -11.13 23.20 -1.55
CA ASP A 71 -12.56 23.03 -1.26
C ASP A 71 -13.06 21.59 -1.48
N ARG A 72 -12.37 20.81 -2.32
CA ARG A 72 -12.67 19.38 -2.57
C ARG A 72 -11.68 18.43 -1.92
N PHE A 73 -10.76 18.94 -1.11
CA PHE A 73 -9.70 18.16 -0.48
C PHE A 73 -10.25 16.93 0.25
N GLY A 74 -11.28 17.10 1.08
CA GLY A 74 -11.88 16.00 1.86
C GLY A 74 -12.50 14.91 0.98
N ALA A 75 -13.18 15.29 -0.10
CA ALA A 75 -13.79 14.33 -1.02
C ALA A 75 -12.73 13.54 -1.81
N ILE A 76 -11.67 14.22 -2.26
CA ILE A 76 -10.54 13.59 -2.97
C ILE A 76 -9.79 12.64 -2.02
N TRP A 77 -9.52 13.12 -0.80
CA TRP A 77 -8.88 12.33 0.26
C TRP A 77 -9.67 11.07 0.60
N LEU A 78 -10.99 11.17 0.80
CA LEU A 78 -11.83 10.02 1.13
C LEU A 78 -11.85 8.99 -0.01
N THR A 79 -11.90 9.46 -1.26
CA THR A 79 -11.91 8.58 -2.43
C THR A 79 -10.60 7.80 -2.56
N TRP A 80 -9.46 8.48 -2.36
CA TRP A 80 -8.14 7.85 -2.37
C TRP A 80 -7.99 6.86 -1.22
N TRP A 81 -8.33 7.30 -0.01
CA TRP A 81 -8.26 6.48 1.19
C TRP A 81 -9.09 5.19 1.05
N LEU A 82 -10.31 5.25 0.52
CA LEU A 82 -11.13 4.06 0.27
C LEU A 82 -10.49 3.10 -0.74
N GLY A 83 -9.86 3.63 -1.79
CA GLY A 83 -9.12 2.84 -2.77
C GLY A 83 -7.92 2.13 -2.14
N ASP A 84 -7.13 2.84 -1.35
CA ASP A 84 -5.94 2.32 -0.67
C ASP A 84 -6.32 1.24 0.35
N VAL A 85 -7.37 1.46 1.15
CA VAL A 85 -7.94 0.47 2.08
C VAL A 85 -8.34 -0.79 1.32
N ALA A 86 -9.13 -0.66 0.25
CA ALA A 86 -9.62 -1.81 -0.51
C ALA A 86 -8.45 -2.58 -1.14
N GLY A 87 -7.48 -1.87 -1.72
CA GLY A 87 -6.26 -2.45 -2.29
C GLY A 87 -5.44 -3.20 -1.24
N ALA A 88 -5.20 -2.59 -0.07
CA ALA A 88 -4.47 -3.22 1.01
C ALA A 88 -5.17 -4.48 1.53
N LEU A 89 -6.49 -4.47 1.69
CA LEU A 89 -7.25 -5.62 2.20
C LEU A 89 -7.39 -6.76 1.20
N VAL A 90 -7.33 -6.49 -0.10
CA VAL A 90 -7.41 -7.53 -1.14
C VAL A 90 -6.03 -8.06 -1.52
N VAL A 91 -5.08 -7.15 -1.77
CA VAL A 91 -3.78 -7.50 -2.37
C VAL A 91 -2.77 -7.96 -1.32
N ALA A 92 -2.68 -7.28 -0.17
CA ALA A 92 -1.64 -7.59 0.80
C ALA A 92 -1.76 -9.00 1.43
N PRO A 93 -2.96 -9.54 1.74
CA PRO A 93 -3.08 -10.93 2.19
C PRO A 93 -2.56 -11.93 1.16
N VAL A 94 -2.86 -11.71 -0.12
CA VAL A 94 -2.38 -12.57 -1.22
C VAL A 94 -0.85 -12.54 -1.29
N LEU A 95 -0.25 -11.35 -1.20
CA LEU A 95 1.21 -11.18 -1.23
C LEU A 95 1.89 -11.81 -0.01
N ILE A 96 1.34 -11.61 1.19
CA ILE A 96 1.89 -12.17 2.43
C ILE A 96 1.80 -13.70 2.40
N LEU A 97 0.64 -14.27 2.05
CA LEU A 97 0.45 -15.72 1.97
C LEU A 97 1.35 -16.37 0.92
N TRP A 98 1.55 -15.70 -0.22
CA TRP A 98 2.49 -16.14 -1.24
C TRP A 98 3.94 -16.14 -0.71
N GLY A 99 4.34 -15.10 0.02
CA GLY A 99 5.66 -14.97 0.62
C GLY A 99 5.93 -15.89 1.82
N THR A 100 4.88 -16.41 2.49
CA THR A 100 5.01 -17.32 3.63
C THR A 100 5.07 -18.79 3.22
N GLY A 101 4.35 -19.19 2.16
CA GLY A 101 4.31 -20.58 1.67
C GLY A 101 5.49 -20.97 0.78
N ARG A 102 6.25 -20.00 0.28
CA ARG A 102 7.49 -20.20 -0.46
C ARG A 102 8.53 -19.32 0.19
N ALA A 103 9.66 -19.88 0.62
CA ALA A 103 10.89 -19.11 0.69
C ALA A 103 11.19 -18.62 -0.74
N VAL A 104 10.56 -17.51 -1.15
CA VAL A 104 10.84 -16.85 -2.42
C VAL A 104 12.21 -16.23 -2.20
N ALA A 105 13.25 -17.01 -2.48
CA ALA A 105 14.52 -16.44 -2.87
C ALA A 105 14.17 -15.55 -4.07
N LEU A 106 14.17 -14.22 -3.86
CA LEU A 106 14.08 -13.21 -4.89
C LEU A 106 15.35 -13.29 -5.73
N THR A 107 15.48 -14.36 -6.50
CA THR A 107 16.51 -14.49 -7.50
C THR A 107 16.15 -13.55 -8.65
N ARG A 108 17.17 -12.88 -9.21
CA ARG A 108 17.00 -11.91 -10.32
C ARG A 108 16.14 -12.45 -11.47
N ALA A 109 16.18 -13.76 -11.70
CA ALA A 109 15.37 -14.45 -12.72
C ALA A 109 13.85 -14.37 -12.45
N ARG A 110 13.40 -14.55 -11.20
CA ARG A 110 11.97 -14.45 -10.85
C ARG A 110 11.45 -13.02 -10.90
N ALA A 111 12.29 -12.04 -10.57
CA ALA A 111 11.95 -10.63 -10.73
C ALA A 111 11.76 -10.26 -12.22
N LEU A 112 12.59 -10.83 -13.10
CA LEU A 112 12.43 -10.71 -14.55
C LEU A 112 11.17 -11.43 -15.06
N GLU A 113 10.87 -12.64 -14.58
CA GLU A 113 9.61 -13.35 -14.91
C GLU A 113 8.39 -12.52 -14.49
N PHE A 114 8.40 -11.95 -13.28
CA PHE A 114 7.30 -11.12 -12.81
C PHE A 114 7.14 -9.84 -13.65
N GLY A 115 8.25 -9.22 -14.04
CA GLY A 115 8.25 -8.07 -14.95
C GLY A 115 7.72 -8.41 -16.34
N LEU A 116 8.08 -9.58 -16.89
CA LEU A 116 7.59 -10.06 -18.18
C LEU A 116 6.09 -10.39 -18.13
N LEU A 117 5.63 -11.02 -17.05
CA LEU A 117 4.21 -11.35 -16.85
C LEU A 117 3.35 -10.10 -16.68
N LEU A 118 3.82 -9.11 -15.91
CA LEU A 118 3.16 -7.80 -15.84
C LEU A 118 3.16 -7.10 -17.19
N GLY A 119 4.26 -7.17 -17.94
CA GLY A 119 4.36 -6.62 -19.28
C GLY A 119 3.39 -7.26 -20.27
N SER A 120 3.17 -8.58 -20.20
CA SER A 120 2.25 -9.31 -21.09
C SER A 120 0.78 -9.09 -20.78
N VAL A 121 0.44 -8.61 -19.58
CA VAL A 121 -0.94 -8.26 -19.21
C VAL A 121 -1.28 -6.82 -19.62
N ILE A 122 -0.25 -6.00 -19.88
CA ILE A 122 -0.39 -4.57 -20.21
C ILE A 122 -0.28 -4.31 -21.73
N LEU A 123 0.29 -5.26 -22.50
CA LEU A 123 0.32 -5.25 -23.97
C LEU A 123 -0.90 -5.95 -24.57
#